data_AF-M1X386-F1
#
_entry.id   AF-M1X386-F1
#
_cell.length_a   1.000
_cell.length_b   1.000
_cell.length_c   1.000
_cell.angle_alpha   90.00
_cell.angle_beta   90.00
_cell.angle_gamma   90.00
#
_symmetry.space_group_name_H-M   'P 1'
#
loop_
_entity.id
_entity.type
_entity.pdbx_description
1 polymer ?
#
loop_
_entity_poly.entity_id
_entity_poly.type
_entity_poly.pdbx_seq_one_letter_code
_entity_poly.pdbx_strand_id
1 'polypeptide(L)'
;MDYELIYSASNHTANLNRVKLCNSTSINSSFSNHLHAMADNNPRKYALVRLVSENRVVLGSDFIYSLALDKDIVIGRDPNCEIILDAMMYRMVSRRHAIFRPLYTSADGNINWIIQDLNSANGTYINGHRLQGPQKLQLGDRVRLGDDGPEFVFEYELNTFSTAFEQTTPPPPKDVANSSHLHSSDSASFTQLFPIFSTGKDLTRKAYLIPGIFMVVFVILMFATLDKPELNQVLVATFIALAAYYFFIYLLCGKHKPWWILIGSALATITILLSPLLDIFIIIFRDILPGGLPPNQDTITFKELLVRMFFGAGLMEELLKALPILGAFLVGRSLPFPWRERVGVWEPLDGILLGTASAAGFTLLETLGQYIPQVTQNVAEQEGVISAGLLAGFQLLIPRILGSLPGHMAYSGYLGYFIGLAVLKPGKGWQTLLIGYLTASALHALWNATGIISNILLAVVGIISYAFLMAAILKARALSPTRSQNFATRFL
;
A
#
# COMPACT_ATOMS: atom_id res chain seq x y z
N MET A 1 -33.32 -21.60 13.30
CA MET A 1 -33.82 -22.97 13.14
C MET A 1 -33.26 -23.51 11.82
N ASP A 2 -32.56 -24.62 11.97
CA ASP A 2 -32.28 -25.74 11.05
C ASP A 2 -31.86 -25.50 9.60
N TYR A 3 -30.62 -25.94 9.31
CA TYR A 3 -30.30 -26.68 8.09
C TYR A 3 -29.48 -27.92 8.46
N GLU A 4 -30.17 -29.04 8.67
CA GLU A 4 -29.66 -30.39 8.50
C GLU A 4 -29.71 -30.77 7.00
N LEU A 5 -28.84 -31.72 6.61
CA LEU A 5 -28.71 -32.41 5.32
C LEU A 5 -27.79 -31.74 4.27
N ILE A 6 -26.52 -32.16 4.25
CA ILE A 6 -25.96 -33.03 3.18
C ILE A 6 -24.86 -33.90 3.81
N TYR A 7 -25.07 -35.22 3.71
CA TYR A 7 -24.20 -36.31 4.18
C TYR A 7 -23.29 -36.79 3.03
N SER A 8 -22.08 -37.26 3.41
CA SER A 8 -21.41 -38.49 2.96
C SER A 8 -20.38 -38.51 1.81
N ALA A 9 -19.28 -39.20 2.14
CA ALA A 9 -18.25 -39.89 1.35
C ALA A 9 -17.11 -39.01 0.76
N SER A 10 -15.81 -39.32 0.92
CA SER A 10 -15.15 -40.59 1.25
C SER A 10 -13.79 -40.39 1.95
N ASN A 11 -13.56 -41.20 2.97
CA ASN A 11 -12.24 -41.52 3.52
C ASN A 11 -11.33 -42.15 2.46
N HIS A 12 -10.08 -41.69 2.35
CA HIS A 12 -8.96 -42.58 2.00
C HIS A 12 -7.64 -42.03 2.54
N THR A 13 -7.15 -42.69 3.59
CA THR A 13 -5.77 -42.68 4.06
C THR A 13 -4.92 -43.72 3.33
N ALA A 14 -3.60 -43.45 3.30
CA ALA A 14 -2.45 -44.32 3.00
C ALA A 14 -1.98 -44.41 1.52
N ASN A 15 -0.78 -43.91 1.22
CA ASN A 15 0.46 -44.69 1.37
C ASN A 15 1.71 -43.89 0.94
N LEU A 16 2.76 -43.97 1.78
CA LEU A 16 4.15 -43.69 1.40
C LEU A 16 4.65 -44.80 0.46
N ASN A 17 5.38 -44.45 -0.61
CA ASN A 17 6.75 -44.95 -0.86
C ASN A 17 7.35 -44.51 -2.23
N ARG A 18 8.52 -43.84 -2.11
CA ARG A 18 9.81 -44.14 -2.78
C ARG A 18 10.03 -43.78 -4.28
N VAL A 19 11.31 -43.43 -4.55
CA VAL A 19 12.06 -43.40 -5.84
C VAL A 19 12.07 -42.01 -6.52
N LYS A 20 13.18 -41.36 -6.94
CA LYS A 20 14.60 -41.69 -7.16
C LYS A 20 15.43 -40.39 -7.15
N LEU A 21 16.65 -40.44 -6.61
CA LEU A 21 17.75 -39.51 -6.91
C LEU A 21 18.31 -39.84 -8.30
N CYS A 22 18.53 -38.82 -9.14
CA CYS A 22 19.37 -38.91 -10.32
C CYS A 22 20.28 -37.69 -10.41
N ASN A 23 21.58 -37.92 -10.16
CA ASN A 23 22.67 -37.10 -10.65
C ASN A 23 22.78 -37.26 -12.17
N SER A 24 23.01 -36.17 -12.89
CA SER A 24 23.65 -36.22 -14.20
C SER A 24 24.53 -34.99 -14.41
N THR A 25 25.82 -35.27 -14.40
CA THR A 25 26.92 -34.44 -14.91
C THR A 25 26.85 -34.30 -16.43
N SER A 26 27.53 -33.25 -16.90
CA SER A 26 28.02 -32.98 -18.26
C SER A 26 27.13 -32.16 -19.19
N ILE A 27 27.84 -31.33 -19.98
CA ILE A 27 27.45 -30.54 -21.16
C ILE A 27 27.61 -29.03 -20.93
N ASN A 28 28.84 -28.55 -21.19
CA ASN A 28 29.20 -27.48 -22.13
C ASN A 28 30.35 -26.57 -21.67
N SER A 29 31.56 -27.09 -21.92
CA SER A 29 32.73 -26.32 -22.35
C SER A 29 32.49 -25.76 -23.76
N SER A 30 32.11 -24.48 -23.88
CA SER A 30 32.31 -23.69 -25.11
C SER A 30 31.93 -22.22 -24.87
N PHE A 31 32.73 -21.49 -24.11
CA PHE A 31 32.69 -20.02 -24.04
C PHE A 31 34.04 -19.50 -23.55
N SER A 32 35.10 -19.68 -24.35
CA SER A 32 36.42 -19.12 -24.01
C SER A 32 37.24 -18.64 -25.21
N ASN A 33 36.67 -18.48 -26.41
CA ASN A 33 37.44 -18.02 -27.57
C ASN A 33 36.63 -17.08 -28.47
N HIS A 34 36.24 -15.92 -27.93
CA HIS A 34 35.93 -14.76 -28.77
C HIS A 34 35.87 -13.47 -27.94
N LEU A 35 37.03 -12.93 -27.53
CA LEU A 35 37.24 -11.51 -27.19
C LEU A 35 38.74 -11.23 -26.95
N HIS A 36 39.58 -11.65 -27.90
CA HIS A 36 40.95 -11.16 -28.04
C HIS A 36 41.05 -10.40 -29.36
N ALA A 37 40.55 -9.17 -29.36
CA ALA A 37 40.87 -8.14 -30.33
C ALA A 37 40.51 -6.79 -29.72
N MET A 38 41.45 -5.84 -29.83
CA MET A 38 41.40 -4.45 -29.33
C MET A 38 41.73 -4.29 -27.84
N ALA A 39 43.02 -4.46 -27.56
CA ALA A 39 43.70 -3.66 -26.56
C ALA A 39 43.64 -2.19 -26.99
N ASP A 40 42.69 -1.43 -26.43
CA ASP A 40 42.78 0.03 -26.38
C ASP A 40 43.39 0.41 -25.02
N ASN A 41 44.71 0.58 -25.01
CA ASN A 41 45.45 1.23 -23.94
C ASN A 41 45.14 2.74 -23.92
N ASN A 42 43.90 3.10 -23.61
CA ASN A 42 43.50 4.50 -23.45
C ASN A 42 43.14 4.73 -21.98
N PRO A 43 43.79 5.65 -21.25
CA PRO A 43 43.35 5.99 -19.90
C PRO A 43 41.89 6.43 -19.98
N ARG A 44 40.99 5.66 -19.40
CA ARG A 44 39.58 6.05 -19.30
C ARG A 44 39.54 7.25 -18.35
N LYS A 45 39.38 8.44 -18.92
CA LYS A 45 39.18 9.68 -18.17
C LYS A 45 37.70 9.71 -17.76
N TYR A 46 37.38 10.16 -16.56
CA TYR A 46 35.99 10.35 -16.13
C TYR A 46 35.90 11.73 -15.49
N ALA A 47 34.89 12.52 -15.87
CA ALA A 47 34.57 13.74 -15.15
C ALA A 47 33.42 13.46 -14.18
N LEU A 48 33.38 14.18 -13.07
CA LEU A 48 32.40 14.01 -12.00
C LEU A 48 31.82 15.37 -11.63
N VAL A 49 30.57 15.38 -11.20
CA VAL A 49 29.91 16.56 -10.68
C VAL A 49 29.31 16.22 -9.32
N ARG A 50 29.69 16.97 -8.27
CA ARG A 50 29.29 16.73 -6.88
C ARG A 50 28.26 17.77 -6.45
N LEU A 51 27.14 17.34 -5.87
CA LEU A 51 26.13 18.27 -5.33
C LEU A 51 26.57 18.87 -3.98
N VAL A 52 26.57 20.20 -3.88
CA VAL A 52 26.97 20.97 -2.68
C VAL A 52 25.87 21.98 -2.36
N SER A 53 24.80 21.54 -1.68
CA SER A 53 23.63 22.39 -1.41
C SER A 53 23.83 23.28 -0.16
N GLU A 54 23.97 24.60 -0.32
CA GLU A 54 23.98 25.57 0.80
C GLU A 54 22.55 25.94 1.25
N ASN A 55 21.93 25.09 2.08
CA ASN A 55 21.16 25.53 3.25
C ASN A 55 20.54 24.35 4.03
N ARG A 56 21.00 24.21 5.28
CA ARG A 56 20.47 23.41 6.41
C ARG A 56 20.53 21.87 6.26
N VAL A 57 21.55 21.31 6.93
CA VAL A 57 21.68 19.94 7.43
C VAL A 57 21.47 18.85 6.36
N VAL A 58 22.49 18.67 5.51
CA VAL A 58 22.72 17.39 4.84
C VAL A 58 23.52 16.52 5.79
N LEU A 59 22.83 15.64 6.52
CA LEU A 59 23.47 14.51 7.19
C LEU A 59 23.99 13.56 6.11
N GLY A 60 25.24 13.74 5.71
CA GLY A 60 26.13 12.76 5.08
C GLY A 60 25.58 11.97 3.88
N SER A 61 25.61 12.57 2.70
CA SER A 61 25.85 11.84 1.44
C SER A 61 26.16 12.84 0.33
N ASP A 62 27.42 12.91 -0.10
CA ASP A 62 27.82 13.62 -1.32
C ASP A 62 27.25 12.86 -2.52
N PHE A 63 26.24 13.42 -3.20
CA PHE A 63 25.77 12.85 -4.47
C PHE A 63 26.79 13.19 -5.56
N ILE A 64 27.52 12.17 -6.04
CA ILE A 64 28.50 12.27 -7.12
C ILE A 64 27.86 11.72 -8.40
N TYR A 65 27.77 12.55 -9.44
CA TYR A 65 27.26 12.18 -10.76
C TYR A 65 28.43 12.00 -11.73
N SER A 66 28.50 10.83 -12.37
CA SER A 66 29.54 10.55 -13.36
C SER A 66 29.16 11.13 -14.73
N LEU A 67 30.08 11.88 -15.31
CA LEU A 67 29.97 12.42 -16.66
C LEU A 67 30.68 11.49 -17.65
N ALA A 68 29.86 10.80 -18.45
CA ALA A 68 30.29 9.95 -19.55
C ALA A 68 30.95 10.75 -20.68
N LEU A 69 32.13 10.30 -21.13
CA LEU A 69 32.92 11.00 -22.12
C LEU A 69 32.35 10.95 -23.55
N ASP A 70 31.44 10.05 -23.83
CA ASP A 70 30.98 9.66 -25.18
C ASP A 70 29.62 10.27 -25.55
N LYS A 71 28.97 11.00 -24.63
CA LYS A 71 27.66 11.59 -24.86
C LYS A 71 27.46 12.89 -24.11
N ASP A 72 26.52 13.69 -24.63
CA ASP A 72 25.99 14.84 -23.92
C ASP A 72 25.16 14.38 -22.71
N ILE A 73 25.24 15.14 -21.61
CA ILE A 73 24.57 14.84 -20.35
C ILE A 73 23.66 16.00 -19.99
N VAL A 74 22.36 15.77 -20.04
CA VAL A 74 21.34 16.75 -19.70
C VAL A 74 21.03 16.65 -18.22
N ILE A 75 20.99 17.80 -17.55
CA ILE A 75 20.54 17.95 -16.17
C ILE A 75 19.20 18.69 -16.12
N GLY A 76 18.25 18.18 -15.35
CA GLY A 76 16.93 18.79 -15.22
C GLY A 76 15.94 17.96 -14.40
N ARG A 77 14.68 18.38 -14.38
CA ARG A 77 13.59 17.68 -13.66
C ARG A 77 12.86 16.63 -14.51
N ASP A 78 13.14 16.57 -15.81
CA ASP A 78 12.50 15.58 -16.70
C ASP A 78 13.07 14.19 -16.41
N PRO A 79 12.23 13.14 -16.28
CA PRO A 79 12.69 11.77 -16.11
C PRO A 79 13.59 11.25 -17.24
N ASN A 80 13.58 11.90 -18.41
CA ASN A 80 14.44 11.56 -19.54
C ASN A 80 15.83 12.21 -19.51
N CYS A 81 16.18 12.96 -18.45
CA CYS A 81 17.52 13.53 -18.28
C CYS A 81 18.50 12.49 -17.72
N GLU A 82 19.78 12.58 -18.06
CA GLU A 82 20.83 11.74 -17.48
C GLU A 82 21.08 12.07 -16.00
N ILE A 83 20.97 13.35 -15.62
CA ILE A 83 20.98 13.80 -14.22
C ILE A 83 19.59 14.32 -13.87
N ILE A 84 18.85 13.51 -13.12
CA ILE A 84 17.45 13.79 -12.73
C ILE A 84 17.42 14.45 -11.36
N LEU A 85 16.83 15.65 -11.30
CA LEU A 85 16.61 16.40 -10.06
C LEU A 85 15.15 16.31 -9.63
N ASP A 86 14.93 16.13 -8.32
CA ASP A 86 13.59 15.94 -7.75
C ASP A 86 12.66 17.11 -8.10
N ALA A 87 11.57 16.78 -8.77
CA ALA A 87 10.59 17.73 -9.27
C ALA A 87 9.92 18.58 -8.17
N MET A 88 9.71 18.01 -6.98
CA MET A 88 9.04 18.67 -5.86
C MET A 88 10.02 19.55 -5.08
N MET A 89 11.27 19.12 -4.95
CA MET A 89 12.33 19.83 -4.23
C MET A 89 12.89 21.01 -5.03
N TYR A 90 13.20 20.80 -6.32
CA TYR A 90 13.92 21.78 -7.13
C TYR A 90 13.03 22.45 -8.18
N ARG A 91 11.91 23.06 -7.76
CA ARG A 91 10.91 23.65 -8.69
C ARG A 91 11.45 24.73 -9.63
N MET A 92 12.51 25.42 -9.21
CA MET A 92 13.22 26.42 -10.01
C MET A 92 14.06 25.82 -11.15
N VAL A 93 14.25 24.50 -11.17
CA VAL A 93 14.99 23.84 -12.24
C VAL A 93 14.02 23.49 -13.39
N SER A 94 14.37 23.88 -14.61
CA SER A 94 13.61 23.52 -15.82
C SER A 94 13.62 22.02 -16.10
N ARG A 95 12.66 21.52 -16.89
CA ARG A 95 12.58 20.10 -17.27
C ARG A 95 13.89 19.59 -17.88
N ARG A 96 14.42 20.33 -18.85
CA ARG A 96 15.79 20.18 -19.36
C ARG A 96 16.46 21.54 -19.12
N HIS A 97 17.40 21.60 -18.17
CA HIS A 97 17.90 22.89 -17.66
C HIS A 97 19.22 23.27 -18.31
N ALA A 98 20.21 22.39 -18.21
CA ALA A 98 21.53 22.59 -18.78
C ALA A 98 22.05 21.28 -19.35
N ILE A 99 23.10 21.37 -20.17
CA ILE A 99 23.75 20.24 -20.79
C ILE A 99 25.26 20.35 -20.60
N PHE A 100 25.87 19.26 -20.14
CA PHE A 100 27.32 19.07 -20.10
C PHE A 100 27.73 18.33 -21.37
N ARG A 101 28.63 18.91 -22.16
CA ARG A 101 29.14 18.32 -23.39
C ARG A 101 30.65 18.13 -23.31
N PRO A 102 31.17 16.93 -23.58
CA PRO A 102 32.60 16.71 -23.75
C PRO A 102 33.06 17.27 -25.11
N LEU A 103 34.18 17.98 -25.12
CA LEU A 103 34.87 18.50 -26.29
C LEU A 103 36.21 17.77 -26.47
N TYR A 104 36.31 16.96 -27.52
CA TYR A 104 37.55 16.34 -27.98
C TYR A 104 38.34 17.37 -28.78
N THR A 105 39.12 18.24 -28.14
CA THR A 105 39.71 19.38 -28.88
C THR A 105 41.06 19.84 -28.36
N SER A 106 41.95 18.94 -27.98
CA SER A 106 43.35 19.34 -27.79
C SER A 106 44.30 18.27 -28.32
N ALA A 107 45.32 18.71 -29.05
CA ALA A 107 46.41 17.90 -29.58
C ALA A 107 47.16 17.12 -28.48
N ASP A 108 46.97 17.51 -27.22
CA ASP A 108 47.56 16.92 -26.01
C ASP A 108 46.69 15.79 -25.39
N GLY A 109 45.61 15.37 -26.06
CA GLY A 109 44.73 14.30 -25.58
C GLY A 109 43.85 14.68 -24.38
N ASN A 110 43.79 15.95 -23.98
CA ASN A 110 42.95 16.43 -22.87
C ASN A 110 41.49 16.64 -23.30
N ILE A 111 40.57 16.16 -22.46
CA ILE A 111 39.13 16.29 -22.67
C ILE A 111 38.67 17.56 -21.98
N ASN A 112 38.12 18.49 -22.76
CA ASN A 112 37.54 19.70 -22.22
C ASN A 112 36.03 19.49 -22.04
N TRP A 113 35.43 20.14 -21.04
CA TRP A 113 33.99 20.10 -20.85
C TRP A 113 33.40 21.49 -21.08
N ILE A 114 32.25 21.54 -21.74
CA ILE A 114 31.43 22.75 -21.82
C ILE A 114 30.10 22.52 -21.15
N ILE A 115 29.56 23.56 -20.56
CA ILE A 115 28.17 23.61 -20.11
C ILE A 115 27.42 24.65 -20.93
N GLN A 116 26.19 24.30 -21.27
CA GLN A 116 25.28 25.19 -22.00
C GLN A 116 23.91 25.16 -21.33
N ASP A 117 23.32 26.35 -21.17
CA ASP A 117 21.93 26.50 -20.71
C ASP A 117 20.96 26.16 -21.85
N LEU A 118 19.94 25.35 -21.58
CA LEU A 118 18.93 24.93 -22.55
C LEU A 118 17.71 25.86 -22.54
N ASN A 119 17.95 27.18 -22.51
CA ASN A 119 16.93 28.22 -22.40
C ASN A 119 16.04 28.02 -21.15
N SER A 120 16.69 27.82 -20.01
CA SER A 120 16.03 27.57 -18.74
C SER A 120 15.31 28.83 -18.22
N ALA A 121 14.20 28.63 -17.50
CA ALA A 121 13.38 29.73 -17.01
C ALA A 121 14.13 30.64 -16.00
N ASN A 122 15.02 30.07 -15.18
CA ASN A 122 15.73 30.79 -14.12
C ASN A 122 17.23 30.96 -14.39
N GLY A 123 17.74 30.48 -15.54
CA GLY A 123 19.14 30.58 -15.91
C GLY A 123 20.08 29.63 -15.15
N THR A 124 21.22 29.33 -15.79
CA THR A 124 22.36 28.61 -15.19
C THR A 124 23.45 29.61 -14.78
N TYR A 125 24.08 29.39 -13.63
CA TYR A 125 25.12 30.25 -13.08
C TYR A 125 26.41 29.46 -12.86
N ILE A 126 27.56 30.04 -13.16
CA ILE A 126 28.89 29.47 -12.88
C ILE A 126 29.65 30.44 -11.98
N ASN A 127 30.11 29.97 -10.82
CA ASN A 127 30.82 30.79 -9.84
C ASN A 127 30.08 32.12 -9.56
N GLY A 128 28.74 32.05 -9.43
CA GLY A 128 27.86 33.20 -9.18
C GLY A 128 27.49 34.06 -10.40
N HIS A 129 28.05 33.82 -11.59
CA HIS A 129 27.77 34.62 -12.79
C HIS A 129 26.80 33.89 -13.74
N ARG A 130 25.76 34.58 -14.21
CA ARG A 130 24.76 33.99 -15.13
C ARG A 130 25.37 33.71 -16.50
N LEU A 131 25.17 32.49 -16.99
CA LEU A 131 25.68 32.02 -18.27
C LEU A 131 24.97 32.74 -19.44
N GLN A 132 25.74 33.30 -20.38
CA GLN A 132 25.21 33.99 -21.58
C GLN A 132 25.41 33.19 -22.88
N GLY A 133 26.08 32.05 -22.81
CA GLY A 133 26.38 31.16 -23.93
C GLY A 133 27.22 29.97 -23.45
N PRO A 134 27.52 28.99 -24.32
CA PRO A 134 28.32 27.82 -23.94
C PRO A 134 29.65 28.23 -23.28
N GLN A 135 29.91 27.74 -22.08
CA GLN A 135 31.11 28.09 -21.30
C GLN A 135 31.92 26.84 -20.99
N LYS A 136 33.25 26.94 -21.10
CA LYS A 136 34.18 25.87 -20.70
C LYS A 136 34.21 25.75 -19.18
N LEU A 137 34.12 24.52 -18.68
CA LEU A 137 34.24 24.18 -17.26
C LEU A 137 35.70 23.92 -16.88
N GLN A 138 36.08 24.39 -15.70
CA GLN A 138 37.36 24.16 -15.04
C GLN A 138 37.17 23.38 -13.72
N LEU A 139 38.23 22.74 -13.25
CA LEU A 139 38.22 22.06 -11.94
C LEU A 139 37.79 23.00 -10.82
N GLY A 140 36.86 22.54 -10.01
CA GLY A 140 36.34 23.28 -8.86
C GLY A 140 35.26 24.30 -9.23
N ASP A 141 34.88 24.44 -10.50
CA ASP A 141 33.80 25.34 -10.89
C ASP A 141 32.48 24.95 -10.24
N ARG A 142 31.79 25.95 -9.71
CA ARG A 142 30.48 25.81 -9.07
C ARG A 142 29.38 26.17 -10.05
N VAL A 143 28.62 25.17 -10.46
CA VAL A 143 27.45 25.29 -11.34
C VAL A 143 26.18 25.34 -10.48
N ARG A 144 25.43 26.44 -10.53
CA ARG A 144 24.15 26.62 -9.82
C ARG A 144 22.99 26.75 -10.82
N LEU A 145 21.89 26.04 -10.56
CA LEU A 145 20.72 25.99 -11.46
C LEU A 145 19.57 26.87 -10.95
N GLY A 146 19.55 28.14 -11.34
CA GLY A 146 18.66 29.18 -10.79
C GLY A 146 19.28 29.90 -9.58
N ASP A 147 18.79 31.11 -9.25
CA ASP A 147 19.40 31.95 -8.21
C ASP A 147 19.35 31.35 -6.79
N ASP A 148 18.30 30.61 -6.46
CA ASP A 148 18.15 29.88 -5.18
C ASP A 148 18.27 28.34 -5.36
N GLY A 149 18.90 27.92 -6.46
CA GLY A 149 18.91 26.53 -6.92
C GLY A 149 19.99 25.63 -6.33
N PRO A 150 19.98 24.33 -6.69
CA PRO A 150 21.04 23.41 -6.31
C PRO A 150 22.37 23.84 -6.95
N GLU A 151 23.45 23.76 -6.17
CA GLU A 151 24.82 24.03 -6.60
C GLU A 151 25.62 22.73 -6.72
N PHE A 152 26.45 22.65 -7.75
CA PHE A 152 27.28 21.50 -8.07
C PHE A 152 28.73 21.91 -8.30
N VAL A 153 29.69 21.12 -7.83
CA VAL A 153 31.13 21.33 -8.07
C VAL A 153 31.61 20.37 -9.16
N PHE A 154 32.28 20.90 -10.18
CA PHE A 154 32.89 20.12 -11.25
C PHE A 154 34.28 19.60 -10.83
N GLU A 155 34.49 18.29 -10.94
CA GLU A 155 35.75 17.62 -10.63
C GLU A 155 36.16 16.69 -11.79
N TYR A 156 37.47 16.56 -12.05
CA TYR A 156 38.03 15.60 -13.01
C TYR A 156 39.27 14.96 -12.42
N GLU A 157 39.36 13.63 -12.44
CA GLU A 157 40.57 12.89 -12.03
C GLU A 157 41.30 12.36 -13.27
N LEU A 158 42.59 12.68 -13.41
CA LEU A 158 43.51 11.99 -14.31
C LEU A 158 44.17 10.87 -13.53
N ASN A 159 43.75 9.63 -13.77
CA ASN A 159 44.48 8.50 -13.24
C ASN A 159 45.71 8.23 -14.13
N THR A 160 46.81 8.96 -13.92
CA THR A 160 48.12 8.60 -14.47
C THR A 160 48.75 7.53 -13.59
N PHE A 161 48.53 6.26 -13.93
CA PHE A 161 49.44 5.21 -13.50
C PHE A 161 50.77 5.42 -14.23
N SER A 162 51.68 6.15 -13.61
CA SER A 162 53.09 6.19 -14.03
C SER A 162 53.74 4.87 -13.65
N THR A 163 54.04 4.04 -14.63
CA THR A 163 55.03 2.96 -14.53
C THR A 163 56.43 3.57 -14.38
N ALA A 164 56.77 4.00 -13.17
CA ALA A 164 58.15 4.24 -12.79
C ALA A 164 58.75 2.93 -12.27
N PHE A 165 59.53 2.27 -13.13
CA PHE A 165 60.46 1.22 -12.70
C PHE A 165 61.52 1.86 -11.80
N GLU A 166 61.47 1.64 -10.49
CA GLU A 166 62.65 1.72 -9.65
C GLU A 166 63.07 0.31 -9.25
N GLN A 167 64.23 -0.08 -9.79
CA GLN A 167 64.98 -1.26 -9.41
C GLN A 167 65.43 -1.13 -7.95
N THR A 168 64.97 -2.04 -7.10
CA THR A 168 65.74 -2.43 -5.90
C THR A 168 65.80 -3.95 -5.84
N THR A 169 67.03 -4.44 -5.83
CA THR A 169 67.45 -5.84 -5.77
C THR A 169 66.91 -6.59 -4.53
N PRO A 170 66.84 -7.94 -4.58
CA PRO A 170 66.06 -8.73 -3.64
C PRO A 170 66.84 -9.07 -2.36
N PRO A 171 66.19 -9.20 -1.19
CA PRO A 171 66.71 -10.08 -0.14
C PRO A 171 66.41 -11.55 -0.50
N PRO A 172 67.34 -12.50 -0.23
CA PRO A 172 67.23 -13.89 -0.64
C PRO A 172 66.27 -14.70 0.26
N PRO A 173 65.85 -15.88 -0.21
CA PRO A 173 64.58 -16.51 0.14
C PRO A 173 64.71 -17.48 1.33
N LYS A 174 63.60 -17.72 2.01
CA LYS A 174 63.38 -18.99 2.73
C LYS A 174 62.11 -19.65 2.23
N ASP A 175 62.33 -20.82 1.66
CA ASP A 175 61.35 -21.76 1.14
C ASP A 175 60.36 -22.21 2.23
N VAL A 176 59.07 -22.08 1.92
CA VAL A 176 58.15 -23.18 1.54
C VAL A 176 58.00 -24.26 2.61
N ALA A 177 56.91 -24.16 3.37
CA ALA A 177 55.91 -25.22 3.47
C ALA A 177 54.64 -24.70 4.17
N ASN A 178 53.56 -24.58 3.37
CA ASN A 178 52.14 -24.85 3.68
C ASN A 178 51.61 -24.42 5.07
N SER A 179 50.57 -23.60 5.21
CA SER A 179 49.34 -23.53 4.43
C SER A 179 48.46 -22.42 5.03
N SER A 180 47.50 -21.97 4.21
CA SER A 180 46.30 -21.19 4.53
C SER A 180 46.50 -19.80 5.13
N HIS A 181 46.34 -18.76 4.30
CA HIS A 181 45.27 -17.79 4.50
C HIS A 181 44.93 -17.16 3.14
N LEU A 182 43.88 -17.70 2.52
CA LEU A 182 43.00 -16.94 1.64
C LEU A 182 42.59 -15.69 2.43
N HIS A 183 43.17 -14.51 2.15
CA HIS A 183 42.53 -13.27 2.54
C HIS A 183 41.48 -12.95 1.49
N SER A 184 40.37 -13.63 1.70
CA SER A 184 39.07 -13.30 1.20
C SER A 184 38.77 -11.81 1.37
N SER A 185 38.18 -11.23 0.34
CA SER A 185 37.26 -10.09 0.51
C SER A 185 35.91 -10.60 1.06
N ASP A 186 35.93 -11.46 2.09
CA ASP A 186 34.73 -12.06 2.72
C ASP A 186 34.37 -11.40 4.05
N SER A 187 35.06 -10.33 4.50
CA SER A 187 34.63 -9.61 5.69
C SER A 187 33.44 -8.71 5.35
N ALA A 188 32.25 -9.29 5.40
CA ALA A 188 31.00 -8.53 5.41
C ALA A 188 31.11 -7.43 6.48
N SER A 189 30.86 -6.18 6.09
CA SER A 189 30.87 -5.05 7.02
C SER A 189 29.84 -5.28 8.13
N PHE A 190 30.04 -4.68 9.31
CA PHE A 190 29.11 -4.84 10.44
C PHE A 190 27.65 -4.47 10.06
N THR A 191 27.47 -3.54 9.12
CA THR A 191 26.18 -3.16 8.55
C THR A 191 25.63 -4.17 7.53
N GLN A 192 26.46 -4.96 6.87
CA GLN A 192 26.05 -6.10 6.03
C GLN A 192 25.75 -7.36 6.86
N LEU A 193 26.50 -7.60 7.93
CA LEU A 193 26.25 -8.66 8.91
C LEU A 193 24.98 -8.38 9.73
N PHE A 194 24.73 -7.11 10.02
CA PHE A 194 23.56 -6.65 10.76
C PHE A 194 22.87 -5.47 10.05
N PRO A 195 22.12 -5.73 8.95
CA PRO A 195 21.45 -4.71 8.14
C PRO A 195 20.48 -3.81 8.92
N ILE A 196 20.01 -4.30 10.06
CA ILE A 196 19.07 -3.60 10.95
C ILE A 196 19.65 -2.27 11.45
N PHE A 197 20.96 -2.18 11.71
CA PHE A 197 21.60 -0.98 12.25
C PHE A 197 21.85 0.12 11.21
N SER A 198 21.95 -0.22 9.92
CA SER A 198 22.12 0.75 8.83
C SER A 198 20.80 1.17 8.18
N THR A 199 19.74 0.37 8.30
CA THR A 199 18.50 0.54 7.54
C THR A 199 17.37 1.18 8.35
N GLY A 200 17.58 1.54 9.63
CA GLY A 200 16.50 1.97 10.54
C GLY A 200 15.62 3.13 10.03
N LYS A 201 16.22 4.14 9.37
CA LYS A 201 15.46 5.25 8.76
C LYS A 201 14.74 4.85 7.47
N ASP A 202 15.29 3.91 6.69
CA ASP A 202 14.66 3.39 5.48
C ASP A 202 13.56 2.36 5.79
N LEU A 203 13.70 1.62 6.88
CA LEU A 203 12.72 0.65 7.37
C LEU A 203 11.41 1.34 7.81
N THR A 204 11.54 2.50 8.45
CA THR A 204 10.38 3.32 8.87
C THR A 204 9.78 4.12 7.71
N ARG A 205 10.55 4.41 6.65
CA ARG A 205 10.07 5.08 5.43
C ARG A 205 9.42 4.15 4.41
N LYS A 206 9.81 2.86 4.36
CA LYS A 206 9.21 1.85 3.49
C LYS A 206 7.93 1.31 4.14
N ALA A 207 6.84 1.32 3.37
CA ALA A 207 5.45 1.15 3.80
C ALA A 207 5.05 -0.22 4.45
N TYR A 208 6.00 -1.09 4.78
CA TYR A 208 5.73 -2.48 5.20
C TYR A 208 6.18 -2.83 6.64
N LEU A 209 7.00 -2.00 7.29
CA LEU A 209 7.45 -2.31 8.66
C LEU A 209 6.30 -2.28 9.67
N ILE A 210 5.44 -1.25 9.59
CA ILE A 210 4.32 -1.08 10.51
C ILE A 210 3.30 -2.24 10.36
N PRO A 211 2.84 -2.61 9.14
CA PRO A 211 2.04 -3.81 8.95
C PRO A 211 2.73 -5.09 9.45
N GLY A 212 4.05 -5.21 9.27
CA GLY A 212 4.83 -6.36 9.74
C GLY A 212 4.86 -6.48 11.27
N ILE A 213 5.11 -5.39 12.00
CA ILE A 213 5.07 -5.37 13.47
C ILE A 213 3.66 -5.75 13.96
N PHE A 214 2.62 -5.20 13.33
CA PHE A 214 1.25 -5.50 13.67
C PHE A 214 0.92 -6.99 13.51
N MET A 215 1.36 -7.60 12.40
CA MET A 215 1.24 -9.04 12.16
C MET A 215 1.93 -9.86 13.24
N VAL A 216 3.18 -9.52 13.59
CA VAL A 216 3.94 -10.24 14.63
C VAL A 216 3.22 -10.18 15.98
N VAL A 217 2.75 -9.00 16.39
CA VAL A 217 2.02 -8.84 17.66
C VAL A 217 0.76 -9.69 17.70
N PHE A 218 -0.05 -9.66 16.64
CA PHE A 218 -1.28 -10.46 16.58
C PHE A 218 -1.00 -11.96 16.61
N VAL A 219 0.01 -12.43 15.86
CA VAL A 219 0.39 -13.85 15.86
C VAL A 219 0.83 -14.30 17.26
N ILE A 220 1.67 -13.51 17.94
CA ILE A 220 2.09 -13.83 19.31
C ILE A 220 0.90 -13.89 20.25
N LEU A 221 -0.03 -12.92 20.17
CA LEU A 221 -1.25 -12.91 21.00
C LEU A 221 -2.17 -14.11 20.70
N MET A 222 -2.29 -14.53 19.43
CA MET A 222 -3.06 -15.71 19.06
C MET A 222 -2.45 -16.98 19.68
N PHE A 223 -1.13 -17.16 19.61
CA PHE A 223 -0.47 -18.30 20.28
C PHE A 223 -0.59 -18.23 21.81
N ALA A 224 -0.52 -17.02 22.38
CA ALA A 224 -0.64 -16.81 23.83
C ALA A 224 -2.05 -17.02 24.38
N THR A 225 -3.06 -17.18 23.53
CA THR A 225 -4.47 -17.31 23.91
C THR A 225 -5.10 -18.63 23.46
N LEU A 226 -4.29 -19.63 23.11
CA LEU A 226 -4.78 -20.96 22.71
C LEU A 226 -5.65 -21.65 23.75
N ASP A 227 -5.44 -21.34 25.04
CA ASP A 227 -6.22 -21.81 26.18
C ASP A 227 -7.56 -21.07 26.36
N LYS A 228 -7.77 -19.96 25.65
CA LYS A 228 -8.95 -19.08 25.77
C LYS A 228 -9.64 -18.91 24.41
N PRO A 229 -10.49 -19.87 23.98
CA PRO A 229 -11.01 -19.94 22.62
C PRO A 229 -11.79 -18.68 22.19
N GLU A 230 -12.59 -18.09 23.07
CA GLU A 230 -13.34 -16.86 22.77
C GLU A 230 -12.41 -15.67 22.49
N LEU A 231 -11.40 -15.47 23.33
CA LEU A 231 -10.41 -14.40 23.15
C LEU A 231 -9.59 -14.63 21.87
N ASN A 232 -9.23 -15.88 21.60
CA ASN A 232 -8.52 -16.25 20.38
C ASN A 232 -9.36 -15.95 19.12
N GLN A 233 -10.64 -16.30 19.13
CA GLN A 233 -11.58 -15.99 18.03
C GLN A 233 -11.68 -14.47 17.80
N VAL A 234 -11.80 -13.67 18.86
CA VAL A 234 -11.82 -12.20 18.75
C VAL A 234 -10.54 -11.68 18.09
N LEU A 235 -9.37 -12.19 18.50
CA LEU A 235 -8.07 -11.80 17.93
C LEU A 235 -7.97 -12.19 16.45
N VAL A 236 -8.36 -13.41 16.09
CA VAL A 236 -8.34 -13.91 14.70
C VAL A 236 -9.29 -13.11 13.82
N ALA A 237 -10.53 -12.91 14.25
CA ALA A 237 -11.51 -12.12 13.50
C ALA A 237 -11.04 -10.68 13.29
N THR A 238 -10.53 -10.04 14.34
CA THR A 238 -10.03 -8.66 14.29
C THR A 238 -8.83 -8.55 13.34
N PHE A 239 -7.90 -9.50 13.40
CA PHE A 239 -6.74 -9.52 12.50
C PHE A 239 -7.16 -9.65 11.04
N ILE A 240 -8.03 -10.62 10.72
CA ILE A 240 -8.50 -10.84 9.35
C ILE A 240 -9.27 -9.61 8.85
N ALA A 241 -10.13 -9.01 9.68
CA ALA A 241 -10.89 -7.82 9.32
C ALA A 241 -9.98 -6.63 9.02
N LEU A 242 -8.97 -6.38 9.86
CA LEU A 242 -8.01 -5.30 9.65
C LEU A 242 -7.11 -5.54 8.43
N ALA A 243 -6.64 -6.76 8.22
CA ALA A 243 -5.86 -7.12 7.04
C ALA A 243 -6.69 -6.95 5.77
N ALA A 244 -7.91 -7.48 5.74
CA ALA A 244 -8.83 -7.34 4.61
C ALA A 244 -9.13 -5.86 4.31
N TYR A 245 -9.47 -5.08 5.34
CA TYR A 245 -9.71 -3.65 5.20
C TYR A 245 -8.48 -2.91 4.65
N TYR A 246 -7.30 -3.18 5.21
CA TYR A 246 -6.06 -2.52 4.78
C TYR A 246 -5.72 -2.83 3.32
N PHE A 247 -5.69 -4.11 2.95
CA PHE A 247 -5.28 -4.54 1.62
C PHE A 247 -6.30 -4.21 0.53
N PHE A 248 -7.59 -4.44 0.78
CA PHE A 248 -8.62 -4.31 -0.25
C PHE A 248 -9.26 -2.93 -0.31
N ILE A 249 -9.32 -2.19 0.80
CA ILE A 249 -9.99 -0.88 0.81
C ILE A 249 -8.97 0.25 0.90
N TYR A 250 -8.16 0.26 1.97
CA TYR A 250 -7.30 1.41 2.27
C TYR A 250 -6.26 1.65 1.17
N LEU A 251 -5.58 0.59 0.71
CA LEU A 251 -4.61 0.69 -0.38
C LEU A 251 -5.27 1.08 -1.72
N LEU A 252 -6.46 0.54 -2.03
CA LEU A 252 -7.17 0.86 -3.28
C LEU A 252 -7.69 2.30 -3.32
N CYS A 253 -8.18 2.83 -2.19
CA CYS A 253 -8.63 4.21 -2.08
C CYS A 253 -7.46 5.19 -2.30
N GLY A 254 -6.27 4.86 -1.83
CA GLY A 254 -5.07 5.64 -2.14
C GLY A 254 -4.96 6.97 -1.39
N LYS A 255 -5.78 7.17 -0.35
CA LYS A 255 -5.83 8.39 0.46
C LYS A 255 -5.42 8.11 1.89
N HIS A 256 -4.60 8.99 2.45
CA HIS A 256 -4.24 8.93 3.86
C HIS A 256 -5.38 9.45 4.74
N LYS A 257 -5.88 8.57 5.60
CA LYS A 257 -6.69 8.93 6.77
C LYS A 257 -6.06 8.37 8.03
N PRO A 258 -6.09 9.11 9.15
CA PRO A 258 -5.53 8.60 10.39
C PRO A 258 -6.23 7.31 10.82
N TRP A 259 -5.44 6.29 11.15
CA TRP A 259 -5.95 4.96 11.49
C TRP A 259 -6.88 4.99 12.70
N TRP A 260 -6.65 5.90 13.67
CA TRP A 260 -7.50 6.04 14.84
C TRP A 260 -8.92 6.51 14.52
N ILE A 261 -9.12 7.28 13.42
CA ILE A 261 -10.45 7.66 12.98
C ILE A 261 -11.17 6.47 12.33
N LEU A 262 -10.44 5.63 11.59
CA LEU A 262 -10.99 4.42 10.98
C LEU A 262 -11.42 3.42 12.06
N ILE A 263 -10.54 3.16 13.03
CA ILE A 263 -10.87 2.33 14.21
C ILE A 263 -12.00 2.98 15.01
N GLY A 264 -11.98 4.29 15.18
CA GLY A 264 -13.06 5.03 15.84
C GLY A 264 -14.42 4.84 15.17
N SER A 265 -14.48 4.79 13.82
CA SER A 265 -15.72 4.51 13.08
C SER A 265 -16.23 3.09 13.34
N ALA A 266 -15.33 2.10 13.33
CA ALA A 266 -15.67 0.72 13.64
C ALA A 266 -16.19 0.58 15.09
N LEU A 267 -15.47 1.14 16.06
CA LEU A 267 -15.84 1.11 17.47
C LEU A 267 -17.15 1.88 17.73
N ALA A 268 -17.36 3.04 17.11
CA ALA A 268 -18.60 3.79 17.24
C ALA A 268 -19.81 2.97 16.75
N THR A 269 -19.64 2.19 15.68
CA THR A 269 -20.68 1.28 15.19
C THR A 269 -20.98 0.20 16.22
N ILE A 270 -19.94 -0.43 16.78
CA ILE A 270 -20.09 -1.42 17.85
C ILE A 270 -20.84 -0.81 19.05
N THR A 271 -20.46 0.39 19.48
CA THR A 271 -21.13 1.08 20.58
C THR A 271 -22.60 1.40 20.26
N ILE A 272 -22.91 1.85 19.04
CA ILE A 272 -24.29 2.12 18.62
C ILE A 272 -25.13 0.84 18.69
N LEU A 273 -24.62 -0.29 18.20
CA LEU A 273 -25.33 -1.57 18.18
C LEU A 273 -25.50 -2.16 19.58
N LEU A 274 -24.59 -1.90 20.51
CA LEU A 274 -24.70 -2.30 21.92
C LEU A 274 -25.55 -1.33 22.76
N SER A 275 -25.96 -0.19 22.19
CA SER A 275 -26.75 0.82 22.88
C SER A 275 -28.25 0.62 22.69
N PRO A 276 -29.11 1.21 23.56
CA PRO A 276 -30.56 1.20 23.39
C PRO A 276 -31.05 1.87 22.09
N LEU A 277 -30.17 2.55 21.33
CA LEU A 277 -30.52 3.09 20.02
C LEU A 277 -30.93 1.98 19.04
N LEU A 278 -30.33 0.79 19.15
CA LEU A 278 -30.70 -0.34 18.30
C LEU A 278 -32.16 -0.72 18.51
N ASP A 279 -32.64 -0.75 19.76
CA ASP A 279 -34.03 -1.10 20.08
C ASP A 279 -35.02 -0.10 19.47
N ILE A 280 -34.70 1.20 19.50
CA ILE A 280 -35.52 2.24 18.86
C ILE A 280 -35.61 2.00 17.35
N PHE A 281 -34.48 1.67 16.72
CA PHE A 281 -34.44 1.36 15.28
C PHE A 281 -35.21 0.08 14.96
N ILE A 282 -35.11 -0.96 15.80
CA ILE A 282 -35.87 -2.20 15.63
C ILE A 282 -37.37 -1.90 15.67
N ILE A 283 -37.86 -1.11 16.63
CA ILE A 283 -39.28 -0.73 16.70
C ILE A 283 -39.71 -0.01 15.41
N ILE A 284 -38.93 0.94 14.93
CA ILE A 284 -39.27 1.71 13.73
C ILE A 284 -39.25 0.84 12.47
N PHE A 285 -38.19 0.05 12.27
CA PHE A 285 -37.97 -0.64 11.00
C PHE A 285 -38.57 -2.04 10.93
N ARG A 286 -38.82 -2.69 12.08
CA ARG A 286 -39.36 -4.05 12.15
C ARG A 286 -40.79 -4.12 12.65
N ASP A 287 -41.21 -3.22 13.55
CA ASP A 287 -42.59 -3.23 14.08
C ASP A 287 -43.52 -2.25 13.33
N ILE A 288 -43.05 -1.03 13.04
CA ILE A 288 -43.83 -0.01 12.32
C ILE A 288 -43.74 -0.22 10.80
N LEU A 289 -42.51 -0.33 10.28
CA LEU A 289 -42.26 -0.61 8.87
C LEU A 289 -42.31 -2.12 8.60
N PRO A 290 -42.56 -2.55 7.34
CA PRO A 290 -42.71 -3.95 7.01
C PRO A 290 -41.35 -4.66 6.94
N GLY A 291 -40.61 -4.70 8.05
CA GLY A 291 -39.29 -5.30 8.18
C GLY A 291 -39.20 -6.46 9.18
N GLY A 292 -40.26 -6.72 9.94
CA GLY A 292 -40.32 -7.89 10.84
C GLY A 292 -40.31 -9.21 10.06
N LEU A 293 -39.66 -10.23 10.58
CA LEU A 293 -39.70 -11.59 10.02
C LEU A 293 -40.64 -12.45 10.87
N PRO A 294 -41.60 -13.17 10.27
CA PRO A 294 -42.47 -14.05 11.02
C PRO A 294 -41.68 -15.28 11.53
N PRO A 295 -42.16 -15.95 12.59
CA PRO A 295 -41.46 -17.08 13.21
C PRO A 295 -41.23 -18.26 12.25
N ASN A 296 -42.16 -18.48 11.32
CA ASN A 296 -42.12 -19.58 10.34
C ASN A 296 -41.88 -19.02 8.93
N GLN A 297 -40.67 -19.20 8.41
CA GLN A 297 -40.26 -18.66 7.10
C GLN A 297 -40.83 -19.44 5.91
N ASP A 298 -41.34 -20.66 6.12
CA ASP A 298 -41.84 -21.57 5.08
C ASP A 298 -43.06 -21.07 4.31
N THR A 299 -43.70 -20.01 4.79
CA THR A 299 -44.92 -19.44 4.18
C THR A 299 -44.69 -18.17 3.37
N ILE A 300 -43.45 -17.66 3.34
CA ILE A 300 -43.16 -16.33 2.77
C ILE A 300 -42.69 -16.46 1.32
N THR A 301 -43.30 -15.71 0.41
CA THR A 301 -42.81 -15.61 -0.96
C THR A 301 -41.48 -14.85 -1.03
N PHE A 302 -40.62 -15.13 -2.01
CA PHE A 302 -39.36 -14.40 -2.18
C PHE A 302 -39.55 -12.87 -2.26
N LYS A 303 -40.63 -12.42 -2.91
CA LYS A 303 -40.95 -10.98 -3.02
C LYS A 303 -41.21 -10.37 -1.63
N GLU A 304 -41.97 -11.07 -0.80
CA GLU A 304 -42.26 -10.62 0.56
C GLU A 304 -41.01 -10.67 1.45
N LEU A 305 -40.20 -11.72 1.33
CA LEU A 305 -38.90 -11.82 2.01
C LEU A 305 -37.98 -10.65 1.62
N LEU A 306 -37.90 -10.31 0.34
CA LEU A 306 -37.09 -9.21 -0.16
C LEU A 306 -37.54 -7.86 0.40
N VAL A 307 -38.86 -7.61 0.45
CA VAL A 307 -39.41 -6.38 1.04
C VAL A 307 -39.08 -6.32 2.53
N ARG A 308 -39.30 -7.41 3.28
CA ARG A 308 -38.97 -7.47 4.71
C ARG A 308 -37.48 -7.24 4.98
N MET A 309 -36.61 -7.89 4.20
CA MET A 309 -35.16 -7.67 4.28
C MET A 309 -34.75 -6.26 3.86
N PHE A 310 -35.47 -5.62 2.93
CA PHE A 310 -35.20 -4.24 2.53
C PHE A 310 -35.45 -3.25 3.65
N PHE A 311 -36.56 -3.35 4.38
CA PHE A 311 -36.83 -2.46 5.50
C PHE A 311 -36.04 -2.84 6.75
N GLY A 312 -36.10 -4.11 7.16
CA GLY A 312 -35.61 -4.56 8.46
C GLY A 312 -34.10 -4.73 8.55
N ALA A 313 -33.43 -5.09 7.46
CA ALA A 313 -31.97 -5.23 7.42
C ALA A 313 -31.34 -4.13 6.55
N GLY A 314 -31.79 -3.98 5.31
CA GLY A 314 -31.25 -3.02 4.34
C GLY A 314 -31.30 -1.58 4.82
N LEU A 315 -32.48 -1.00 5.03
CA LEU A 315 -32.62 0.40 5.41
C LEU A 315 -32.07 0.64 6.83
N MET A 316 -32.49 -0.18 7.78
CA MET A 316 -32.12 -0.02 9.19
C MET A 316 -30.60 -0.10 9.40
N GLU A 317 -29.96 -1.17 8.94
CA GLU A 317 -28.56 -1.41 9.26
C GLU A 317 -27.63 -0.53 8.43
N GLU A 318 -27.97 -0.18 7.19
CA GLU A 318 -27.18 0.79 6.42
C GLU A 318 -27.23 2.18 7.05
N LEU A 319 -28.38 2.57 7.62
CA LEU A 319 -28.50 3.84 8.31
C LEU A 319 -27.69 3.86 9.61
N LEU A 320 -27.75 2.79 10.41
CA LEU A 320 -26.95 2.66 11.63
C LEU A 320 -25.45 2.74 11.34
N LYS A 321 -24.98 2.04 10.28
CA LYS A 321 -23.57 2.10 9.83
C LYS A 321 -23.20 3.46 9.21
N ALA A 322 -24.17 4.23 8.74
CA ALA A 322 -23.91 5.59 8.26
C ALA A 322 -23.72 6.61 9.40
N LEU A 323 -24.23 6.35 10.60
CA LEU A 323 -24.18 7.31 11.72
C LEU A 323 -22.75 7.75 12.10
N PRO A 324 -21.74 6.86 12.22
CA PRO A 324 -20.36 7.29 12.48
C PRO A 324 -19.79 8.21 11.40
N ILE A 325 -20.17 7.98 10.14
CA ILE A 325 -19.73 8.77 8.98
C ILE A 325 -20.33 10.18 9.06
N LEU A 326 -21.63 10.26 9.37
CA LEU A 326 -22.34 11.52 9.57
C LEU A 326 -21.82 12.26 10.80
N GLY A 327 -21.51 11.55 11.88
CA GLY A 327 -20.86 12.10 13.08
C GLY A 327 -19.49 12.71 12.75
N ALA A 328 -18.66 11.98 12.00
CA ALA A 328 -17.37 12.49 11.53
C ALA A 328 -17.51 13.73 10.63
N PHE A 329 -18.52 13.76 9.76
CA PHE A 329 -18.85 14.95 8.97
C PHE A 329 -19.22 16.16 9.85
N LEU A 330 -20.11 15.98 10.83
CA LEU A 330 -20.54 17.04 11.73
C LEU A 330 -19.39 17.57 12.59
N VAL A 331 -18.61 16.68 13.20
CA VAL A 331 -17.41 17.04 13.99
C VAL A 331 -16.39 17.74 13.11
N GLY A 332 -16.14 17.21 11.90
CA GLY A 332 -15.21 17.79 10.94
C GLY A 332 -15.59 19.21 10.54
N ARG A 333 -16.88 19.54 10.42
CA ARG A 333 -17.34 20.90 10.08
C ARG A 333 -16.98 21.93 11.15
N SER A 334 -16.92 21.53 12.42
CA SER A 334 -16.65 22.41 13.56
C SER A 334 -15.15 22.58 13.88
N LEU A 335 -14.28 21.74 13.31
CA LEU A 335 -12.84 21.76 13.59
C LEU A 335 -12.08 22.73 12.67
N PRO A 336 -11.00 23.38 13.18
CA PRO A 336 -10.11 24.18 12.35
C PRO A 336 -9.19 23.31 11.48
N PHE A 337 -8.58 23.91 10.46
CA PHE A 337 -7.50 23.28 9.70
C PHE A 337 -6.28 23.04 10.64
N PRO A 338 -5.58 21.89 10.56
CA PRO A 338 -5.73 20.77 9.63
C PRO A 338 -6.63 19.62 10.15
N TRP A 339 -7.18 19.72 11.36
CA TRP A 339 -8.00 18.67 11.97
C TRP A 339 -9.30 18.41 11.21
N ARG A 340 -9.86 19.48 10.63
CA ARG A 340 -10.97 19.44 9.68
C ARG A 340 -10.80 18.36 8.63
N GLU A 341 -9.66 18.33 7.95
CA GLU A 341 -9.36 17.38 6.86
C GLU A 341 -9.00 15.99 7.36
N ARG A 342 -8.39 15.90 8.55
CA ARG A 342 -7.98 14.61 9.13
C ARG A 342 -9.16 13.81 9.67
N VAL A 343 -10.10 14.48 10.34
CA VAL A 343 -11.25 13.87 11.03
C VAL A 343 -12.49 13.86 10.15
N GLY A 344 -12.76 14.95 9.44
CA GLY A 344 -14.01 15.14 8.71
C GLY A 344 -14.13 14.35 7.41
N VAL A 345 -15.36 14.28 6.89
CA VAL A 345 -15.67 13.79 5.55
C VAL A 345 -15.75 14.98 4.60
N TRP A 346 -14.83 15.06 3.63
CA TRP A 346 -14.77 16.17 2.66
C TRP A 346 -15.08 15.74 1.24
N GLU A 347 -14.81 14.48 0.94
CA GLU A 347 -14.91 13.94 -0.41
C GLU A 347 -15.37 12.47 -0.37
N PRO A 348 -15.76 11.90 -1.52
CA PRO A 348 -16.26 10.52 -1.57
C PRO A 348 -15.30 9.47 -1.02
N LEU A 349 -13.98 9.65 -1.16
CA LEU A 349 -12.99 8.72 -0.61
C LEU A 349 -13.03 8.65 0.92
N ASP A 350 -13.26 9.77 1.60
CA ASP A 350 -13.38 9.80 3.06
C ASP A 350 -14.61 9.02 3.53
N GLY A 351 -15.72 9.22 2.83
CA GLY A 351 -16.96 8.50 3.10
C GLY A 351 -16.81 7.00 2.88
N ILE A 352 -16.15 6.56 1.79
CA ILE A 352 -15.89 5.13 1.54
C ILE A 352 -15.04 4.54 2.68
N LEU A 353 -13.94 5.19 3.05
CA LEU A 353 -13.04 4.70 4.11
C LEU A 353 -13.78 4.57 5.46
N LEU A 354 -14.55 5.59 5.87
CA LEU A 354 -15.28 5.52 7.13
C LEU A 354 -16.46 4.54 7.08
N GLY A 355 -17.15 4.42 5.95
CA GLY A 355 -18.29 3.51 5.79
C GLY A 355 -17.89 2.05 5.77
N THR A 356 -16.80 1.71 5.07
CA THR A 356 -16.22 0.36 5.11
C THR A 356 -15.64 0.03 6.50
N ALA A 357 -15.07 1.01 7.21
CA ALA A 357 -14.59 0.81 8.58
C ALA A 357 -15.75 0.59 9.57
N SER A 358 -16.83 1.35 9.43
CA SER A 358 -18.07 1.13 10.19
C SER A 358 -18.63 -0.27 9.93
N ALA A 359 -18.68 -0.70 8.67
CA ALA A 359 -19.08 -2.05 8.29
C ALA A 359 -18.21 -3.15 8.89
N ALA A 360 -16.89 -2.96 8.94
CA ALA A 360 -16.00 -3.89 9.61
C ALA A 360 -16.34 -4.05 11.10
N GLY A 361 -16.65 -2.94 11.80
CA GLY A 361 -17.12 -2.97 13.18
C GLY A 361 -18.45 -3.71 13.34
N PHE A 362 -19.41 -3.44 12.45
CA PHE A 362 -20.69 -4.16 12.40
C PHE A 362 -20.48 -5.67 12.24
N THR A 363 -19.71 -6.08 11.22
CA THR A 363 -19.45 -7.50 10.93
C THR A 363 -18.75 -8.19 12.09
N LEU A 364 -17.79 -7.54 12.75
CA LEU A 364 -17.11 -8.12 13.91
C LEU A 364 -18.10 -8.39 15.04
N LEU A 365 -18.94 -7.41 15.40
CA LEU A 365 -19.92 -7.59 16.48
C LEU A 365 -20.98 -8.63 16.12
N GLU A 366 -21.49 -8.58 14.90
CA GLU A 366 -22.50 -9.51 14.41
C GLU A 366 -21.96 -10.96 14.40
N THR A 367 -20.76 -11.15 13.85
CA THR A 367 -20.15 -12.48 13.71
C THR A 367 -19.77 -13.06 15.08
N LEU A 368 -19.07 -12.29 15.91
CA LEU A 368 -18.59 -12.75 17.21
C LEU A 368 -19.71 -12.82 18.27
N GLY A 369 -20.69 -11.92 18.19
CA GLY A 369 -21.75 -11.80 19.19
C GLY A 369 -23.01 -12.61 18.91
N GLN A 370 -23.30 -12.93 17.64
CA GLN A 370 -24.52 -13.65 17.28
C GLN A 370 -24.22 -14.96 16.54
N TYR A 371 -23.49 -14.91 15.42
CA TYR A 371 -23.33 -16.09 14.56
C TYR A 371 -22.48 -17.19 15.19
N ILE A 372 -21.30 -16.86 15.73
CA ILE A 372 -20.40 -17.87 16.31
C ILE A 372 -21.04 -18.54 17.54
N PRO A 373 -21.59 -17.81 18.53
CA PRO A 373 -22.27 -18.44 19.66
C PRO A 373 -23.44 -19.32 19.21
N GLN A 374 -24.24 -18.85 18.25
CA GLN A 374 -25.40 -19.60 17.77
C GLN A 374 -25.02 -20.90 17.06
N VAL A 375 -24.03 -20.87 16.15
CA VAL A 375 -23.55 -22.11 15.49
C VAL A 375 -22.86 -23.04 16.48
N THR A 376 -22.09 -22.48 17.41
CA THR A 376 -21.44 -23.27 18.47
C THR A 376 -22.48 -24.03 19.29
N GLN A 377 -23.56 -23.34 19.71
CA GLN A 377 -24.62 -23.95 20.48
C GLN A 377 -25.38 -25.02 19.67
N ASN A 378 -25.84 -24.68 18.46
CA ASN A 378 -26.63 -25.61 17.64
C ASN A 378 -25.87 -26.92 17.34
N VAL A 379 -24.60 -26.82 16.94
CA VAL A 379 -23.78 -28.01 16.62
C VAL A 379 -23.40 -28.78 17.88
N ALA A 380 -23.11 -28.08 18.98
CA ALA A 380 -22.84 -28.76 20.26
C ALA A 380 -24.05 -29.55 20.76
N GLU A 381 -25.27 -29.03 20.57
CA GLU A 381 -26.52 -29.71 20.91
C GLU A 381 -26.80 -30.89 19.97
N GLN A 382 -26.60 -30.75 18.66
CA GLN A 382 -26.80 -31.80 17.67
C GLN A 382 -25.83 -32.98 17.85
N GLU A 383 -24.55 -32.69 18.04
CA GLU A 383 -23.50 -33.72 18.16
C GLU A 383 -23.32 -34.22 19.60
N GLY A 384 -23.92 -33.55 20.59
CA GLY A 384 -23.71 -33.82 22.01
C GLY A 384 -22.28 -33.54 22.51
N VAL A 385 -21.47 -32.82 21.71
CA VAL A 385 -20.05 -32.56 21.97
C VAL A 385 -19.73 -31.07 21.79
N ILE A 386 -19.38 -30.39 22.89
CA ILE A 386 -19.08 -28.94 22.90
C ILE A 386 -17.90 -28.60 21.96
N SER A 387 -16.89 -29.47 21.86
CA SER A 387 -15.73 -29.21 20.99
C SER A 387 -16.08 -29.22 19.50
N ALA A 388 -17.09 -29.99 19.07
CA ALA A 388 -17.60 -29.95 17.70
C ALA A 388 -18.23 -28.59 17.38
N GLY A 389 -19.03 -28.06 18.31
CA GLY A 389 -19.59 -26.71 18.21
C GLY A 389 -18.52 -25.62 18.12
N LEU A 390 -17.51 -25.66 19.00
CA LEU A 390 -16.42 -24.68 18.99
C LEU A 390 -15.65 -24.70 17.67
N LEU A 391 -15.40 -25.89 17.11
CA LEU A 391 -14.74 -26.04 15.82
C LEU A 391 -15.59 -25.45 14.68
N ALA A 392 -16.89 -25.74 14.66
CA ALA A 392 -17.81 -25.19 13.66
C ALA A 392 -17.89 -23.66 13.71
N GLY A 393 -17.98 -23.09 14.92
CA GLY A 393 -17.94 -21.64 15.12
C GLY A 393 -16.63 -21.01 14.62
N PHE A 394 -15.49 -21.66 14.89
CA PHE A 394 -14.19 -21.19 14.39
C PHE A 394 -14.07 -21.29 12.86
N GLN A 395 -14.58 -22.36 12.25
CA GLN A 395 -14.59 -22.52 10.79
C GLN A 395 -15.45 -21.45 10.08
N LEU A 396 -16.56 -21.03 10.69
CA LEU A 396 -17.45 -20.00 10.16
C LEU A 396 -16.84 -18.59 10.17
N LEU A 397 -15.89 -18.34 11.08
CA LEU A 397 -15.28 -17.02 11.28
C LEU A 397 -14.64 -16.49 10.00
N ILE A 398 -13.80 -17.29 9.34
CA ILE A 398 -13.07 -16.89 8.13
C ILE A 398 -14.02 -16.47 6.98
N PRO A 399 -14.98 -17.31 6.54
CA PRO A 399 -15.86 -16.96 5.44
C PRO A 399 -16.78 -15.77 5.77
N ARG A 400 -17.18 -15.56 7.04
CA ARG A 400 -17.98 -14.37 7.39
C ARG A 400 -17.17 -13.08 7.37
N ILE A 401 -15.98 -13.07 7.97
CA ILE A 401 -15.15 -11.86 7.98
C ILE A 401 -14.70 -11.50 6.56
N LEU A 402 -14.22 -12.46 5.77
CA LEU A 402 -13.81 -12.19 4.38
C LEU A 402 -15.01 -11.95 3.45
N GLY A 403 -16.12 -12.65 3.66
CA GLY A 403 -17.37 -12.47 2.92
C GLY A 403 -18.02 -11.10 3.13
N SER A 404 -17.63 -10.37 4.18
CA SER A 404 -18.05 -8.97 4.37
C SER A 404 -17.51 -8.02 3.30
N LEU A 405 -16.42 -8.38 2.58
CA LEU A 405 -15.89 -7.55 1.49
C LEU A 405 -16.90 -7.34 0.35
N PRO A 406 -17.49 -8.41 -0.25
CA PRO A 406 -18.62 -8.27 -1.19
C PRO A 406 -19.97 -8.01 -0.49
N GLY A 407 -20.04 -8.17 0.84
CA GLY A 407 -21.21 -7.89 1.67
C GLY A 407 -21.11 -6.52 2.36
N HIS A 408 -21.09 -6.51 3.71
CA HIS A 408 -21.16 -5.29 4.54
C HIS A 408 -20.28 -4.14 4.10
N MET A 409 -19.02 -4.40 3.77
CA MET A 409 -18.11 -3.35 3.33
C MET A 409 -18.49 -2.80 1.96
N ALA A 410 -19.01 -3.62 1.04
CA ALA A 410 -19.41 -3.18 -0.29
C ALA A 410 -20.54 -2.14 -0.25
N TYR A 411 -21.68 -2.48 0.34
CA TYR A 411 -22.82 -1.57 0.36
C TYR A 411 -22.63 -0.38 1.31
N SER A 412 -21.98 -0.57 2.47
CA SER A 412 -21.72 0.56 3.39
C SER A 412 -20.66 1.51 2.82
N GLY A 413 -19.65 0.97 2.13
CA GLY A 413 -18.67 1.76 1.39
C GLY A 413 -19.31 2.51 0.23
N TYR A 414 -20.23 1.87 -0.49
CA TYR A 414 -21.02 2.50 -1.55
C TYR A 414 -21.90 3.64 -1.01
N LEU A 415 -22.60 3.44 0.11
CA LEU A 415 -23.33 4.51 0.77
C LEU A 415 -22.38 5.64 1.24
N GLY A 416 -21.23 5.28 1.80
CA GLY A 416 -20.16 6.21 2.15
C GLY A 416 -19.72 7.09 0.98
N TYR A 417 -19.61 6.54 -0.24
CA TYR A 417 -19.35 7.31 -1.45
C TYR A 417 -20.39 8.41 -1.68
N PHE A 418 -21.69 8.09 -1.59
CA PHE A 418 -22.75 9.08 -1.77
C PHE A 418 -22.79 10.12 -0.65
N ILE A 419 -22.47 9.74 0.59
CA ILE A 419 -22.31 10.68 1.70
C ILE A 419 -21.21 11.69 1.38
N GLY A 420 -20.02 11.24 1.00
CA GLY A 420 -18.93 12.14 0.63
C GLY A 420 -19.20 12.93 -0.66
N LEU A 421 -19.96 12.36 -1.61
CA LEU A 421 -20.38 13.07 -2.83
C LEU A 421 -21.39 14.18 -2.53
N ALA A 422 -22.31 13.96 -1.60
CA ALA A 422 -23.25 14.98 -1.14
C ALA A 422 -22.55 16.15 -0.46
N VAL A 423 -21.46 15.90 0.26
CA VAL A 423 -20.58 16.95 0.81
C VAL A 423 -19.89 17.73 -0.30
N LEU A 424 -19.34 17.04 -1.31
CA LEU A 424 -18.65 17.67 -2.43
C LEU A 424 -19.61 18.48 -3.34
N LYS A 425 -20.87 18.03 -3.48
CA LYS A 425 -21.89 18.64 -4.34
C LYS A 425 -23.16 18.98 -3.55
N PRO A 426 -23.14 20.03 -2.70
CA PRO A 426 -24.24 20.33 -1.79
C PRO A 426 -25.57 20.64 -2.50
N GLY A 427 -25.53 21.23 -3.70
CA GLY A 427 -26.74 21.57 -4.47
C GLY A 427 -27.61 20.37 -4.88
N LYS A 428 -27.06 19.15 -4.94
CA LYS A 428 -27.82 17.92 -5.18
C LYS A 428 -27.65 16.91 -4.04
N GLY A 429 -27.27 17.38 -2.85
CA GLY A 429 -26.89 16.53 -1.72
C GLY A 429 -28.00 15.58 -1.30
N TRP A 430 -29.22 16.08 -1.10
CA TRP A 430 -30.37 15.25 -0.71
C TRP A 430 -30.69 14.15 -1.72
N GLN A 431 -30.74 14.48 -3.01
CA GLN A 431 -30.98 13.51 -4.09
C GLN A 431 -29.89 12.43 -4.12
N THR A 432 -28.63 12.85 -3.94
CA THR A 432 -27.46 11.97 -3.93
C THR A 432 -27.52 10.99 -2.75
N LEU A 433 -27.84 11.47 -1.55
CA LEU A 433 -27.99 10.65 -0.36
C LEU A 433 -29.15 9.65 -0.50
N LEU A 434 -30.31 10.10 -1.00
CA LEU A 434 -31.47 9.23 -1.18
C LEU A 434 -31.18 8.09 -2.16
N ILE A 435 -30.56 8.41 -3.31
CA ILE A 435 -30.17 7.39 -4.29
C ILE A 435 -29.18 6.41 -3.68
N GLY A 436 -28.12 6.90 -3.03
CA GLY A 436 -27.12 6.05 -2.42
C GLY A 436 -27.68 5.14 -1.33
N TYR A 437 -28.56 5.67 -0.49
CA TYR A 437 -29.19 4.93 0.59
C TYR A 437 -30.11 3.83 0.08
N LEU A 438 -31.05 4.16 -0.82
CA LEU A 438 -31.99 3.16 -1.37
C LEU A 438 -31.27 2.06 -2.15
N THR A 439 -30.23 2.41 -2.91
CA THR A 439 -29.47 1.43 -3.70
C THR A 439 -28.59 0.53 -2.82
N ALA A 440 -27.91 1.07 -1.81
CA ALA A 440 -27.15 0.27 -0.85
C ALA A 440 -28.06 -0.69 -0.06
N SER A 441 -29.20 -0.19 0.43
CA SER A 441 -30.19 -1.01 1.13
C SER A 441 -30.81 -2.08 0.24
N ALA A 442 -31.00 -1.82 -1.06
CA ALA A 442 -31.49 -2.82 -2.02
C ALA A 442 -30.46 -3.94 -2.26
N LEU A 443 -29.17 -3.60 -2.41
CA LEU A 443 -28.10 -4.59 -2.55
C LEU A 443 -27.98 -5.46 -1.30
N HIS A 444 -28.08 -4.86 -0.12
CA HIS A 444 -28.05 -5.57 1.15
C HIS A 444 -29.28 -6.49 1.30
N ALA A 445 -30.49 -6.00 1.01
CA ALA A 445 -31.70 -6.81 1.03
C ALA A 445 -31.59 -8.03 0.10
N LEU A 446 -31.04 -7.81 -1.10
CA LEU A 446 -30.83 -8.85 -2.09
C LEU A 446 -29.82 -9.88 -1.62
N TRP A 447 -28.72 -9.46 -0.96
CA TRP A 447 -27.75 -10.36 -0.34
C TRP A 447 -28.42 -11.27 0.70
N ASN A 448 -29.18 -10.69 1.64
CA ASN A 448 -29.85 -11.47 2.69
C ASN A 448 -30.93 -12.41 2.13
N ALA A 449 -31.74 -11.93 1.19
CA ALA A 449 -32.81 -12.74 0.60
C ALA A 449 -32.26 -13.88 -0.27
N THR A 450 -31.19 -13.65 -1.05
CA THR A 450 -30.59 -14.69 -1.90
C THR A 450 -29.72 -15.67 -1.11
N GLY A 451 -29.12 -15.24 0.00
CA GLY A 451 -28.33 -16.10 0.88
C GLY A 451 -29.15 -17.22 1.54
N ILE A 452 -30.47 -17.06 1.65
CA ILE A 452 -31.39 -18.10 2.13
C ILE A 452 -31.71 -19.12 1.03
N ILE A 453 -31.66 -18.71 -0.25
CA ILE A 453 -32.16 -19.53 -1.36
C ILE A 453 -31.04 -20.31 -2.04
N SER A 454 -29.92 -19.66 -2.35
CA SER A 454 -28.85 -20.27 -3.14
C SER A 454 -27.52 -19.58 -2.96
N ASN A 455 -26.48 -20.38 -2.65
CA ASN A 455 -25.10 -19.92 -2.59
C ASN A 455 -24.58 -19.39 -3.94
N ILE A 456 -25.11 -19.90 -5.06
CA ILE A 456 -24.72 -19.41 -6.40
C ILE A 456 -25.29 -18.02 -6.64
N LEU A 457 -26.57 -17.80 -6.33
CA LEU A 457 -27.19 -16.47 -6.42
C LEU A 457 -26.51 -15.48 -5.48
N LEU A 458 -26.20 -15.91 -4.25
CA LEU A 458 -25.45 -15.12 -3.28
C LEU A 458 -24.09 -14.67 -3.83
N ALA A 459 -23.34 -15.59 -4.46
CA ALA A 459 -22.07 -15.27 -5.10
C ALA A 459 -22.22 -14.23 -6.23
N VAL A 460 -23.26 -14.36 -7.06
CA VAL A 460 -23.56 -13.38 -8.12
C VAL A 460 -23.87 -12.01 -7.54
N VAL A 461 -24.73 -11.94 -6.51
CA VAL A 461 -25.06 -10.69 -5.82
C VAL A 461 -23.83 -10.07 -5.18
N GLY A 462 -22.94 -10.89 -4.59
CA GLY A 462 -21.67 -10.45 -4.06
C GLY A 462 -20.75 -9.80 -5.08
N ILE A 463 -20.61 -10.42 -6.26
CA ILE A 463 -19.81 -9.88 -7.36
C ILE A 463 -20.38 -8.52 -7.81
N ILE A 464 -21.70 -8.42 -7.91
CA ILE A 464 -22.39 -7.16 -8.27
C ILE A 464 -22.13 -6.09 -7.22
N SER A 465 -22.35 -6.39 -5.94
CA SER A 465 -22.12 -5.45 -4.83
C SER A 465 -20.67 -4.98 -4.78
N TYR A 466 -19.70 -5.89 -4.95
CA TYR A 466 -18.29 -5.52 -5.01
C TYR A 466 -17.96 -4.67 -6.23
N ALA A 467 -18.56 -4.94 -7.40
CA ALA A 467 -18.39 -4.12 -8.60
C ALA A 467 -18.92 -2.69 -8.39
N PHE A 468 -20.04 -2.52 -7.67
CA PHE A 468 -20.57 -1.21 -7.29
C PHE A 468 -19.59 -0.44 -6.40
N LEU A 469 -19.04 -1.08 -5.37
CA LEU A 469 -18.00 -0.47 -4.52
C LEU A 469 -16.77 -0.09 -5.34
N MET A 470 -16.28 -0.99 -6.20
CA MET A 470 -15.09 -0.74 -7.02
C MET A 470 -15.30 0.44 -7.97
N ALA A 471 -16.45 0.49 -8.64
CA ALA A 471 -16.83 1.61 -9.50
C ALA A 471 -16.90 2.93 -8.70
N ALA A 472 -17.44 2.90 -7.49
CA ALA A 472 -17.49 4.05 -6.60
C ALA A 472 -16.08 4.52 -6.18
N ILE A 473 -15.16 3.60 -5.83
CA ILE A 473 -13.76 3.94 -5.51
C ILE A 473 -13.06 4.58 -6.70
N LEU A 474 -13.16 3.98 -7.90
CA LEU A 474 -12.54 4.53 -9.11
C LEU A 474 -13.10 5.91 -9.44
N LYS A 475 -14.41 6.10 -9.32
CA LYS A 475 -15.05 7.41 -9.54
C LYS A 475 -14.65 8.43 -8.47
N ALA A 476 -14.57 8.01 -7.21
CA ALA A 476 -14.13 8.86 -6.10
C ALA A 476 -12.71 9.37 -6.33
N ARG A 477 -11.80 8.51 -6.79
CA ARG A 477 -10.42 8.90 -7.13
C ARG A 477 -10.36 9.92 -8.26
N ALA A 478 -11.22 9.77 -9.28
CA ALA A 478 -11.30 10.72 -10.39
C ALA A 478 -11.86 12.10 -9.96
N LEU A 479 -12.74 12.12 -8.96
CA LEU A 479 -13.39 13.35 -8.45
C LEU A 479 -12.63 14.03 -7.31
N SER A 480 -11.64 13.36 -6.71
CA SER A 480 -10.94 13.83 -5.52
C SER A 480 -10.21 15.16 -5.77
N PRO A 481 -10.52 16.25 -5.04
CA PRO A 481 -9.79 17.51 -5.14
C PRO A 481 -8.32 17.40 -4.70
N THR A 482 -8.02 16.44 -3.81
CA THR A 482 -6.66 16.17 -3.31
C THR A 482 -5.93 15.09 -4.12
N ARG A 483 -6.33 14.87 -5.39
CA ARG A 483 -5.76 13.83 -6.26
C ARG A 483 -4.23 13.86 -6.36
N SER A 484 -3.61 15.04 -6.34
CA SER A 484 -2.14 15.19 -6.40
C SER A 484 -1.42 14.76 -5.11
N GLN A 485 -2.13 14.65 -4.00
CA GLN A 485 -1.60 14.25 -2.68
C GLN A 485 -1.85 12.77 -2.37
N ASN A 486 -2.72 12.12 -3.14
CA ASN A 486 -3.04 10.70 -2.98
C ASN A 486 -1.82 9.84 -3.34
N PHE A 487 -1.55 8.78 -2.58
CA PHE A 487 -0.39 7.93 -2.84
C PHE A 487 -0.63 6.97 -4.02
N ALA A 488 -1.89 6.62 -4.32
CA ALA A 488 -2.23 5.74 -5.44
C ALA A 488 -2.20 6.43 -6.82
N THR A 489 -2.11 7.76 -6.89
CA THR A 489 -1.92 8.49 -8.15
C THR A 489 -0.47 8.58 -8.61
N ARG A 490 0.46 8.00 -7.84
CA ARG A 490 1.87 7.85 -8.23
C ARG A 490 2.13 6.64 -9.13
N PHE A 491 1.10 5.84 -9.43
CA PHE A 491 1.20 4.59 -10.20
C PHE A 491 0.35 4.56 -11.47
N LEU A 492 -0.16 5.70 -11.94
CA LEU A 492 -0.89 5.81 -13.21
C LEU A 492 -0.19 6.76 -14.17
#